data_AF-A0A7C4KUP4-F1
#
_entry.id   AF-A0A7C4KUP4-F1
#
_cell.length_a   1.000
_cell.length_b   1.000
_cell.length_c   1.000
_cell.angle_alpha   90.00
_cell.angle_beta   90.00
_cell.angle_gamma   90.00
#
_symmetry.space_group_name_H-M   'P 1'
#
loop_
_entity.id
_entity.type
_entity.pdbx_description
1 polymer ?
#
loop_
_entity_poly.entity_id
_entity_poly.type
_entity_poly.pdbx_seq_one_letter_code
_entity_poly.pdbx_strand_id
1 'polypeptide(L)'
;MSVEALLANRKATRVFFELLPGRARPERLTRACRISRTELNRLLQRMQRAGLVESSRGGFSVDWNRFLPIFLHHAMSIYAAAMPWKFLPRYLEKPDADLVEASCARAERELARVKVRLASNDLFGDLLRQYLTNLAAEVLAPEDYLQDLRLSDAIAEFEYALLKLVPAMKKPRLADDQTRELHRLLREWHTQIQAYDTPLGAALRQAFHRQGLL
;
A
#
# COMPACT_ATOMS: atom_id res chain seq x y z
N MET A 1 -12.89 7.88 14.32
CA MET A 1 -11.66 7.08 14.14
C MET A 1 -11.32 7.21 12.67
N SER A 2 -10.13 7.71 12.36
CA SER A 2 -9.69 7.91 10.97
C SER A 2 -9.33 6.57 10.32
N VAL A 3 -9.07 6.59 9.01
CA VAL A 3 -8.63 5.41 8.25
C VAL A 3 -7.30 4.90 8.79
N GLU A 4 -6.35 5.80 9.05
CA GLU A 4 -5.02 5.49 9.58
C GLU A 4 -5.12 4.77 10.94
N ALA A 5 -5.99 5.27 11.81
CA ALA A 5 -6.23 4.65 13.12
C ALA A 5 -6.84 3.24 13.00
N LEU A 6 -7.61 2.97 11.94
CA LEU A 6 -8.13 1.62 11.66
C LEU A 6 -7.05 0.72 11.06
N LEU A 7 -6.23 1.22 10.13
CA LEU A 7 -5.13 0.44 9.54
C LEU A 7 -4.08 0.05 10.59
N ALA A 8 -3.84 0.91 11.59
CA ALA A 8 -2.96 0.61 12.72
C ALA A 8 -3.62 -0.23 13.83
N ASN A 9 -4.92 -0.54 13.72
CA ASN A 9 -5.65 -1.27 14.74
C ASN A 9 -5.56 -2.80 14.51
N ARG A 10 -5.02 -3.52 15.49
CA ARG A 10 -4.86 -4.99 15.45
C ARG A 10 -6.19 -5.73 15.29
N LYS A 11 -7.23 -5.31 16.03
CA LYS A 11 -8.57 -5.92 15.92
C LYS A 11 -9.18 -5.68 14.53
N ALA A 12 -9.02 -4.48 13.98
CA ALA A 12 -9.48 -4.17 12.62
C ALA A 12 -8.73 -5.00 11.57
N THR A 13 -7.42 -5.14 11.73
CA THR A 13 -6.56 -5.97 10.86
C THR A 13 -7.02 -7.42 10.86
N ARG A 14 -7.23 -8.01 12.04
CA ARG A 14 -7.72 -9.39 12.16
C ARG A 14 -9.09 -9.58 11.52
N VAL A 15 -10.02 -8.65 11.75
CA VAL A 15 -11.35 -8.69 11.11
C VAL A 15 -11.22 -8.59 9.59
N PHE A 16 -10.35 -7.71 9.09
CA PHE A 16 -10.11 -7.56 7.66
C PHE A 16 -9.53 -8.85 7.05
N PHE A 17 -8.55 -9.47 7.68
CA PHE A 17 -7.96 -10.73 7.22
C PHE A 17 -8.94 -11.91 7.22
N GLU A 18 -9.82 -12.00 8.21
CA GLU A 18 -10.90 -13.00 8.23
C GLU A 18 -11.92 -12.82 7.09
N LEU A 19 -11.97 -11.63 6.47
CA LEU A 19 -12.84 -11.32 5.34
C LEU A 19 -12.18 -11.51 3.97
N LEU A 20 -10.85 -11.72 3.91
CA LEU A 20 -10.12 -11.92 2.65
C LEU A 20 -10.54 -13.19 1.90
N PRO A 21 -10.78 -14.36 2.56
CA PRO A 21 -11.28 -15.54 1.87
C PRO A 21 -12.68 -15.35 1.27
N GLY A 22 -13.43 -14.34 1.72
CA GLY A 22 -14.75 -14.02 1.23
C GLY A 22 -15.71 -13.56 2.33
N ARG A 23 -16.99 -13.51 1.97
CA ARG A 23 -18.04 -12.99 2.84
C ARG A 23 -18.13 -13.76 4.17
N ALA A 24 -18.19 -13.05 5.29
CA ALA A 24 -18.39 -13.65 6.60
C ALA A 24 -19.57 -13.04 7.35
N ARG A 25 -20.27 -13.90 8.12
CA ARG A 25 -21.29 -13.47 9.07
C ARG A 25 -20.65 -12.93 10.36
N PRO A 26 -21.26 -11.96 11.02
CA PRO A 26 -20.78 -11.46 12.30
C PRO A 26 -20.54 -12.54 13.37
N GLU A 27 -21.35 -13.60 13.42
CA GLU A 27 -21.19 -14.70 14.40
C GLU A 27 -19.91 -15.52 14.16
N ARG A 28 -19.46 -15.61 12.89
CA ARG A 28 -18.19 -16.23 12.54
C ARG A 28 -17.05 -15.31 12.97
N LEU A 29 -17.16 -14.02 12.65
CA LEU A 29 -16.14 -13.01 12.99
C LEU A 29 -15.95 -12.85 14.52
N THR A 30 -17.01 -12.86 15.32
CA THR A 30 -16.87 -12.78 16.79
C THR A 30 -16.08 -13.95 17.34
N ARG A 31 -16.30 -15.16 16.82
CA ARG A 31 -15.59 -16.38 17.24
C ARG A 31 -14.14 -16.36 16.76
N ALA A 32 -13.92 -16.09 15.48
CA ALA A 32 -12.60 -16.11 14.87
C ALA A 32 -11.68 -15.02 15.41
N CYS A 33 -12.20 -13.80 15.62
CA CYS A 33 -11.43 -12.68 16.13
C CYS A 33 -11.37 -12.60 17.67
N ARG A 34 -12.18 -13.42 18.38
CA ARG A 34 -12.34 -13.35 19.85
C ARG A 34 -12.75 -11.95 20.34
N ILE A 35 -13.71 -11.33 19.66
CA ILE A 35 -14.22 -9.97 19.96
C ILE A 35 -15.70 -10.07 20.32
N SER A 36 -16.14 -9.29 21.32
CA SER A 36 -17.57 -9.21 21.68
C SER A 36 -18.43 -8.71 20.51
N ARG A 37 -19.69 -9.15 20.44
CA ARG A 37 -20.59 -8.75 19.34
C ARG A 37 -20.78 -7.23 19.25
N THR A 38 -20.93 -6.57 20.39
CA THR A 38 -21.11 -5.11 20.47
C THR A 38 -19.87 -4.37 19.95
N GLU A 39 -18.67 -4.81 20.35
CA GLU A 39 -17.42 -4.22 19.89
C GLU A 39 -17.22 -4.47 18.39
N LEU A 40 -17.46 -5.70 17.90
CA LEU A 40 -17.35 -6.05 16.49
C LEU A 40 -18.28 -5.18 15.64
N ASN A 41 -19.54 -5.00 16.04
CA ASN A 41 -20.50 -4.19 15.30
C ASN A 41 -20.02 -2.72 15.20
N ARG A 42 -19.51 -2.14 16.29
CA ARG A 42 -18.94 -0.78 16.28
C ARG A 42 -17.72 -0.68 15.38
N LEU A 43 -16.87 -1.71 15.39
CA LEU A 43 -15.67 -1.77 14.56
C LEU A 43 -16.02 -1.89 13.07
N LEU A 44 -16.91 -2.81 12.71
CA LEU A 44 -17.39 -2.99 11.32
C LEU A 44 -18.06 -1.73 10.79
N GLN A 45 -18.87 -1.02 11.59
CA GLN A 45 -19.44 0.26 11.18
C GLN A 45 -18.36 1.31 10.86
N ARG A 46 -17.30 1.38 11.66
CA ARG A 46 -16.17 2.30 11.41
C ARG A 46 -15.40 1.89 10.17
N MET A 47 -15.08 0.61 10.02
CA MET A 47 -14.41 0.06 8.83
C MET A 47 -15.23 0.28 7.56
N GLN A 48 -16.56 0.17 7.64
CA GLN A 48 -17.45 0.42 6.51
C GLN A 48 -17.47 1.89 6.10
N ARG A 49 -17.55 2.81 7.06
CA ARG A 49 -17.44 4.26 6.79
C ARG A 49 -16.09 4.63 6.19
N ALA A 50 -15.03 3.93 6.62
CA ALA A 50 -13.69 4.09 6.10
C ALA A 50 -13.46 3.42 4.73
N GLY A 51 -14.41 2.67 4.18
CA GLY A 51 -14.26 1.99 2.89
C GLY A 51 -13.33 0.76 2.93
N LEU A 52 -13.13 0.15 4.09
CA LEU A 52 -12.35 -1.09 4.24
C LEU A 52 -13.22 -2.33 4.02
N VAL A 53 -14.48 -2.25 4.42
CA VAL A 53 -15.44 -3.35 4.33
C VAL A 53 -16.78 -2.84 3.81
N GLU A 54 -17.53 -3.70 3.17
CA GLU A 54 -18.91 -3.44 2.76
C GLU A 54 -19.85 -4.41 3.46
N SER A 55 -21.11 -3.99 3.63
CA SER A 55 -22.18 -4.86 4.10
C SER A 55 -23.10 -5.21 2.95
N SER A 56 -23.42 -6.48 2.85
CA SER A 56 -24.38 -7.01 1.88
C SER A 56 -25.33 -7.98 2.58
N ARG A 57 -26.46 -8.32 1.95
CA ARG A 57 -27.46 -9.19 2.58
C ARG A 57 -26.80 -10.50 3.03
N GLY A 58 -26.72 -10.68 4.35
CA GLY A 58 -26.19 -11.88 5.00
C GLY A 58 -24.70 -11.86 5.40
N GLY A 59 -23.98 -10.73 5.32
CA GLY A 59 -22.62 -10.66 5.86
C GLY A 59 -21.82 -9.42 5.47
N PHE A 60 -20.52 -9.47 5.75
CA PHE A 60 -19.53 -8.45 5.41
C PHE A 60 -18.49 -9.03 4.45
N SER A 61 -17.93 -8.19 3.59
CA SER A 61 -16.80 -8.50 2.70
C SER A 61 -15.85 -7.30 2.66
N VAL A 62 -14.63 -7.51 2.17
CA VAL A 62 -13.71 -6.39 1.86
C VAL A 62 -14.30 -5.57 0.72
N ASP A 63 -14.36 -4.24 0.90
CA ASP A 63 -14.76 -3.30 -0.15
C ASP A 63 -13.54 -3.01 -1.03
N TRP A 64 -13.23 -3.89 -1.97
CA TRP A 64 -12.03 -3.76 -2.80
C TRP A 64 -12.00 -2.46 -3.62
N ASN A 65 -13.17 -1.96 -4.02
CA ASN A 65 -13.29 -0.75 -4.82
C ASN A 65 -12.86 0.49 -4.04
N ARG A 66 -13.19 0.56 -2.74
CA ARG A 66 -12.78 1.67 -1.87
C ARG A 66 -11.44 1.42 -1.18
N PHE A 67 -11.10 0.15 -0.92
CA PHE A 67 -9.85 -0.22 -0.28
C PHE A 67 -8.64 0.00 -1.19
N LEU A 68 -8.74 -0.28 -2.49
CA LEU A 68 -7.60 -0.15 -3.41
C LEU A 68 -7.02 1.29 -3.49
N PRO A 69 -7.85 2.36 -3.60
CA PRO A 69 -7.35 3.73 -3.48
C PRO A 69 -6.70 4.04 -2.12
N ILE A 70 -7.24 3.52 -1.01
CA ILE A 70 -6.67 3.68 0.34
C ILE A 70 -5.29 3.01 0.39
N PHE A 71 -5.21 1.76 -0.10
CA PHE A 71 -3.96 1.02 -0.19
C PHE A 71 -2.92 1.82 -0.97
N LEU A 72 -3.23 2.27 -2.18
CA LEU A 72 -2.31 3.07 -3.01
C LEU A 72 -1.92 4.40 -2.37
N HIS A 73 -2.83 5.02 -1.61
CA HIS A 73 -2.50 6.24 -0.88
C HIS A 73 -1.38 6.02 0.13
N HIS A 74 -1.46 4.95 0.91
CA HIS A 74 -0.49 4.63 1.96
C HIS A 74 0.74 3.87 1.47
N ALA A 75 0.60 2.99 0.47
CA ALA A 75 1.68 2.17 -0.07
C ALA A 75 2.70 3.00 -0.86
N MET A 76 2.30 4.10 -1.50
CA MET A 76 3.20 4.87 -2.38
C MET A 76 3.89 6.02 -1.64
N SER A 77 4.25 5.83 -0.37
CA SER A 77 4.74 6.92 0.49
C SER A 77 6.12 7.44 0.06
N ILE A 78 7.05 6.52 -0.21
CA ILE A 78 8.41 6.84 -0.62
C ILE A 78 8.39 7.32 -2.06
N TYR A 79 7.59 6.68 -2.93
CA TYR A 79 7.40 7.14 -4.29
C TYR A 79 6.86 8.57 -4.36
N ALA A 80 5.88 8.92 -3.53
CA ALA A 80 5.36 10.29 -3.46
C ALA A 80 6.45 11.29 -3.04
N ALA A 81 7.30 10.94 -2.06
CA ALA A 81 8.42 11.77 -1.61
C ALA A 81 9.54 11.90 -2.66
N ALA A 82 9.76 10.85 -3.46
CA ALA A 82 10.76 10.81 -4.52
C ALA A 82 10.35 11.63 -5.76
N MET A 83 9.05 11.66 -6.08
CA MET A 83 8.55 12.18 -7.36
C MET A 83 8.90 13.64 -7.68
N PRO A 84 8.93 14.61 -6.74
CA PRO A 84 9.36 15.98 -7.04
C PRO A 84 10.78 16.06 -7.63
N TRP A 85 11.69 15.20 -7.17
CA TRP A 85 13.09 15.17 -7.62
C TRP A 85 13.25 14.81 -9.09
N LYS A 86 12.32 14.00 -9.64
CA LYS A 86 12.24 13.68 -11.07
C LYS A 86 12.04 14.94 -11.93
N PHE A 87 11.37 15.96 -11.39
CA PHE A 87 10.98 17.15 -12.15
C PHE A 87 11.90 18.34 -11.90
N LEU A 88 12.60 18.36 -10.77
CA LEU A 88 13.48 19.46 -10.36
C LEU A 88 14.45 19.92 -11.48
N PRO A 89 15.15 19.04 -12.23
CA PRO A 89 16.07 19.47 -13.29
C PRO A 89 15.43 20.36 -14.36
N ARG A 90 14.14 20.15 -14.67
CA ARG A 90 13.41 20.92 -15.70
C ARG A 90 13.07 22.34 -15.28
N TYR A 91 13.11 22.60 -13.98
CA TYR A 91 12.80 23.91 -13.42
C TYR A 91 14.08 24.68 -13.08
N LEU A 92 15.18 24.00 -12.74
CA LEU A 92 16.49 24.64 -12.49
C LEU A 92 16.97 25.55 -13.64
N GLU A 93 16.55 25.26 -14.87
CA GLU A 93 16.88 26.05 -16.07
C GLU A 93 16.02 27.32 -16.23
N LYS A 94 15.04 27.58 -15.34
CA LYS A 94 14.09 28.70 -15.44
C LYS A 94 14.37 29.74 -14.34
N PRO A 95 14.78 30.97 -14.70
CA PRO A 95 15.26 31.96 -13.73
C PRO A 95 14.21 32.47 -12.71
N ASP A 96 12.90 32.37 -13.00
CA ASP A 96 11.85 33.06 -12.21
C ASP A 96 10.68 32.15 -11.77
N ALA A 97 10.84 30.82 -11.81
CA ALA A 97 9.81 29.90 -11.33
C ALA A 97 10.04 29.55 -9.86
N ASP A 98 8.97 29.51 -9.05
CA ASP A 98 9.02 28.76 -7.77
C ASP A 98 9.25 27.28 -8.11
N LEU A 99 10.54 26.91 -8.08
CA LEU A 99 11.04 25.61 -8.51
C LEU A 99 10.42 24.47 -7.73
N VAL A 100 10.19 24.71 -6.43
CA VAL A 100 9.68 23.72 -5.49
C VAL A 100 8.20 23.53 -5.71
N GLU A 101 7.42 24.62 -5.73
CA GLU A 101 5.97 24.54 -5.93
C GLU A 101 5.63 23.90 -7.28
N ALA A 102 6.30 24.32 -8.36
CA ALA A 102 6.04 23.79 -9.69
C ALA A 102 6.42 22.29 -9.82
N SER A 103 7.50 21.87 -9.18
CA SER A 103 7.92 20.46 -9.15
C SER A 103 6.96 19.60 -8.34
N CYS A 104 6.54 20.08 -7.17
CA CYS A 104 5.56 19.40 -6.30
C CYS A 104 4.20 19.27 -6.98
N ALA A 105 3.65 20.35 -7.54
CA ALA A 105 2.37 20.32 -8.24
C ALA A 105 2.38 19.35 -9.44
N ARG A 106 3.50 19.26 -10.16
CA ARG A 106 3.66 18.29 -11.26
C ARG A 106 3.76 16.86 -10.75
N ALA A 107 4.52 16.65 -9.68
CA ALA A 107 4.64 15.36 -9.01
C ALA A 107 3.29 14.83 -8.52
N GLU A 108 2.48 15.68 -7.89
CA GLU A 108 1.14 15.33 -7.42
C GLU A 108 0.22 14.89 -8.56
N ARG A 109 0.21 15.64 -9.68
CA ARG A 109 -0.59 15.27 -10.86
C ARG A 109 -0.16 13.94 -11.46
N GLU A 110 1.15 13.71 -11.57
CA GLU A 110 1.67 12.46 -12.12
C GLU A 110 1.42 11.28 -11.16
N LEU A 111 1.58 11.50 -9.85
CA LEU A 111 1.26 10.52 -8.81
C LEU A 111 -0.23 10.14 -8.87
N ALA A 112 -1.12 11.12 -9.01
CA ALA A 112 -2.55 10.87 -9.14
C ALA A 112 -2.85 10.02 -10.40
N ARG A 113 -2.22 10.33 -11.54
CA ARG A 113 -2.35 9.54 -12.78
C ARG A 113 -1.85 8.11 -12.59
N VAL A 114 -0.70 7.92 -11.94
CA VAL A 114 -0.16 6.58 -11.64
C VAL A 114 -1.12 5.81 -10.75
N LYS A 115 -1.65 6.43 -9.68
CA LYS A 115 -2.63 5.81 -8.78
C LYS A 115 -3.90 5.39 -9.51
N VAL A 116 -4.44 6.26 -10.38
CA VAL A 116 -5.62 5.92 -11.20
C VAL A 116 -5.33 4.74 -12.11
N ARG A 117 -4.17 4.74 -12.80
CA ARG A 117 -3.79 3.66 -13.72
C ARG A 117 -3.54 2.33 -13.01
N LEU A 118 -2.96 2.35 -11.81
CA LEU A 118 -2.84 1.16 -10.96
C LEU A 118 -4.22 0.68 -10.49
N ALA A 119 -5.09 1.60 -10.07
CA ALA A 119 -6.43 1.26 -9.59
C ALA A 119 -7.34 0.70 -10.69
N SER A 120 -7.12 1.10 -11.96
CA SER A 120 -7.85 0.59 -13.13
C SER A 120 -7.20 -0.66 -13.75
N ASN A 121 -6.09 -1.15 -13.22
CA ASN A 121 -5.41 -2.33 -13.73
C ASN A 121 -5.86 -3.56 -12.95
N ASP A 122 -6.65 -4.43 -13.58
CA ASP A 122 -7.25 -5.59 -12.91
C ASP A 122 -6.19 -6.53 -12.33
N LEU A 123 -5.08 -6.72 -13.05
CA LEU A 123 -3.95 -7.54 -12.59
C LEU A 123 -3.29 -6.99 -11.34
N PHE A 124 -3.24 -5.66 -11.17
CA PHE A 124 -2.77 -5.05 -9.93
C PHE A 124 -3.74 -5.31 -8.77
N GLY A 125 -5.04 -5.20 -9.02
CA GLY A 125 -6.08 -5.55 -8.05
C GLY A 125 -5.97 -7.01 -7.60
N ASP A 126 -5.77 -7.93 -8.53
CA ASP A 126 -5.59 -9.35 -8.24
C ASP A 126 -4.27 -9.66 -7.52
N LEU A 127 -3.18 -9.00 -7.91
CA LEU A 127 -1.91 -9.06 -7.18
C LEU A 127 -2.08 -8.64 -5.72
N LEU A 128 -2.78 -7.53 -5.47
CA LEU A 128 -3.02 -7.04 -4.11
C LEU A 128 -3.88 -8.01 -3.30
N ARG A 129 -4.94 -8.57 -3.90
CA ARG A 129 -5.77 -9.60 -3.27
C ARG A 129 -4.93 -10.80 -2.87
N GLN A 130 -4.13 -11.32 -3.80
CA GLN A 130 -3.27 -12.47 -3.54
C GLN A 130 -2.24 -12.18 -2.46
N TYR A 131 -1.58 -11.02 -2.50
CA TYR A 131 -0.63 -10.59 -1.47
C TYR A 131 -1.25 -10.64 -0.07
N LEU A 132 -2.41 -10.00 0.11
CA LEU A 132 -3.08 -9.94 1.40
C LEU A 132 -3.65 -11.29 1.84
N THR A 133 -4.19 -12.08 0.91
CA THR A 133 -4.70 -13.43 1.21
C THR A 133 -3.57 -14.36 1.66
N ASN A 134 -2.42 -14.32 0.99
CA ASN A 134 -1.24 -15.10 1.39
C ASN A 134 -0.77 -14.66 2.79
N LEU A 135 -0.68 -13.36 3.04
CA LEU A 135 -0.29 -12.82 4.34
C LEU A 135 -1.27 -13.21 5.46
N ALA A 136 -2.57 -13.23 5.18
CA ALA A 136 -3.58 -13.63 6.15
C ALA A 136 -3.49 -15.11 6.52
N ALA A 137 -3.09 -15.98 5.59
CA ALA A 137 -2.86 -17.40 5.90
C ALA A 137 -1.77 -17.58 6.96
N GLU A 138 -0.68 -16.80 6.86
CA GLU A 138 0.41 -16.78 7.85
C GLU A 138 -0.02 -16.12 9.16
N VAL A 139 -0.66 -14.95 9.11
CA VAL A 139 -1.06 -14.19 10.31
C VAL A 139 -2.10 -14.92 11.16
N LEU A 140 -2.99 -15.68 10.52
CA LEU A 140 -4.03 -16.45 11.21
C LEU A 140 -3.53 -17.84 11.65
N ALA A 141 -2.28 -18.19 11.38
CA ALA A 141 -1.69 -19.45 11.84
C ALA A 141 -1.51 -19.44 13.39
N PRO A 142 -1.77 -20.57 14.08
CA PRO A 142 -1.92 -20.58 15.55
C PRO A 142 -0.67 -20.22 16.38
N GLU A 143 0.53 -20.23 15.80
CA GLU A 143 1.80 -20.10 16.54
C GLU A 143 2.72 -18.99 16.03
N ASP A 144 2.22 -18.08 15.17
CA ASP A 144 3.13 -17.21 14.43
C ASP A 144 3.46 -15.85 15.08
N TYR A 145 4.66 -15.35 14.81
CA TYR A 145 5.15 -14.04 15.29
C TYR A 145 4.38 -12.85 14.68
N LEU A 146 3.55 -13.10 13.66
CA LEU A 146 2.78 -12.12 12.92
C LEU A 146 1.42 -11.77 13.56
N GLN A 147 1.10 -12.32 14.74
CA GLN A 147 -0.15 -11.99 15.46
C GLN A 147 -0.35 -10.49 15.73
N ASP A 148 0.75 -9.75 15.82
CA ASP A 148 0.76 -8.31 16.10
C ASP A 148 0.79 -7.42 14.85
N LEU A 149 0.82 -8.03 13.66
CA LEU A 149 0.86 -7.33 12.38
C LEU A 149 -0.37 -6.43 12.21
N ARG A 150 -0.14 -5.19 11.76
CA ARG A 150 -1.19 -4.25 11.40
C ARG A 150 -1.27 -4.11 9.89
N LEU A 151 -2.45 -3.76 9.37
CA LEU A 151 -2.61 -3.43 7.95
C LEU A 151 -1.66 -2.31 7.51
N SER A 152 -1.43 -1.30 8.36
CA SER A 152 -0.47 -0.24 8.08
C SER A 152 0.93 -0.79 7.78
N ASP A 153 1.36 -1.80 8.55
CA ASP A 153 2.68 -2.39 8.43
C ASP A 153 2.74 -3.21 7.13
N ALA A 154 1.72 -4.04 6.88
CA ALA A 154 1.60 -4.80 5.63
C ALA A 154 1.58 -3.91 4.37
N ILE A 155 0.94 -2.73 4.45
CA ILE A 155 0.90 -1.77 3.35
C ILE A 155 2.27 -1.12 3.14
N ALA A 156 2.95 -0.72 4.21
CA ALA A 156 4.29 -0.13 4.13
C ALA A 156 5.31 -1.13 3.56
N GLU A 157 5.27 -2.38 4.02
CA GLU A 157 6.16 -3.45 3.53
C GLU A 157 5.97 -3.76 2.04
N PHE A 158 4.80 -3.50 1.46
CA PHE A 158 4.59 -3.71 0.03
C PHE A 158 5.56 -2.87 -0.81
N GLU A 159 5.73 -1.58 -0.46
CA GLU A 159 6.62 -0.67 -1.19
C GLU A 159 8.08 -1.13 -1.10
N TYR A 160 8.51 -1.54 0.10
CA TYR A 160 9.86 -2.07 0.31
C TYR A 160 10.09 -3.39 -0.42
N ALA A 161 9.09 -4.28 -0.46
CA ALA A 161 9.19 -5.54 -1.16
C ALA A 161 9.41 -5.36 -2.67
N LEU A 162 8.88 -4.28 -3.28
CA LEU A 162 9.11 -3.98 -4.69
C LEU A 162 10.61 -3.80 -5.01
N LEU A 163 11.42 -3.28 -4.08
CA LEU A 163 12.88 -3.15 -4.27
C LEU A 163 13.57 -4.50 -4.49
N LYS A 164 13.03 -5.58 -3.90
CA LYS A 164 13.56 -6.94 -4.07
C LYS A 164 12.91 -7.66 -5.25
N LEU A 165 11.61 -7.48 -5.44
CA LEU A 165 10.82 -8.25 -6.41
C LEU A 165 10.92 -7.72 -7.84
N VAL A 166 10.94 -6.40 -8.04
CA VAL A 166 10.96 -5.81 -9.39
C VAL A 166 12.21 -6.19 -10.19
N PRO A 167 13.43 -6.24 -9.60
CA PRO A 167 14.61 -6.76 -10.30
C PRO A 167 14.47 -8.22 -10.75
N ALA A 168 13.71 -9.03 -10.01
CA ALA A 168 13.46 -10.44 -10.34
C ALA A 168 12.33 -10.64 -11.37
N MET A 169 11.56 -9.59 -11.71
CA MET A 169 10.48 -9.67 -12.69
C MET A 169 11.02 -9.93 -14.10
N LYS A 170 10.64 -11.07 -14.68
CA LYS A 170 10.93 -11.37 -16.09
C LYS A 170 10.07 -10.50 -17.00
N LYS A 171 10.68 -9.97 -18.07
CA LYS A 171 9.90 -9.31 -19.14
C LYS A 171 9.02 -10.35 -19.82
N PRO A 172 7.69 -10.16 -19.86
CA PRO A 172 6.83 -11.07 -20.59
C PRO A 172 7.06 -10.92 -22.10
N ARG A 173 7.27 -12.04 -22.81
CA ARG A 173 7.55 -12.06 -24.26
C ARG A 173 6.31 -11.80 -25.11
N LEU A 174 5.15 -12.26 -24.66
CA LEU A 174 3.84 -12.06 -25.29
C LEU A 174 2.83 -11.72 -24.18
N ALA A 175 2.75 -10.44 -23.83
CA ALA A 175 1.86 -9.95 -22.79
C ALA A 175 0.79 -9.05 -23.39
N ASP A 176 -0.42 -9.19 -22.86
CA ASP A 176 -1.50 -8.23 -23.09
C ASP A 176 -1.13 -6.81 -22.61
N ASP A 177 -1.99 -5.84 -22.96
CA ASP A 177 -1.77 -4.44 -22.62
C ASP A 177 -1.73 -4.20 -21.11
N GLN A 178 -2.61 -4.85 -20.33
CA GLN A 178 -2.66 -4.69 -18.87
C GLN A 178 -1.37 -5.17 -18.20
N THR A 179 -0.81 -6.30 -18.64
CA THR A 179 0.43 -6.85 -18.12
C THR A 179 1.61 -5.93 -18.45
N ARG A 180 1.69 -5.46 -19.70
CA ARG A 180 2.73 -4.51 -20.12
C ARG A 180 2.65 -3.20 -19.35
N GLU A 181 1.43 -2.69 -19.15
CA GLU A 181 1.18 -1.49 -18.36
C GLU A 181 1.60 -1.67 -16.89
N LEU A 182 1.17 -2.74 -16.24
CA LEU A 182 1.52 -3.02 -14.85
C LEU A 182 3.02 -3.14 -14.67
N HIS A 183 3.69 -3.90 -15.54
CA HIS A 183 5.13 -4.06 -15.51
C HIS A 183 5.86 -2.71 -15.72
N ARG A 184 5.35 -1.82 -16.57
CA ARG A 184 5.89 -0.46 -16.73
C ARG A 184 5.71 0.36 -15.44
N LEU A 185 4.52 0.35 -14.86
CA LEU A 185 4.19 1.10 -13.64
C LEU A 185 5.06 0.64 -12.46
N LEU A 186 5.21 -0.67 -12.24
CA LEU A 186 6.03 -1.21 -11.16
C LEU A 186 7.51 -0.90 -11.34
N ARG A 187 8.03 -0.92 -12.58
CA ARG A 187 9.41 -0.50 -12.85
C ARG A 187 9.63 0.98 -12.62
N GLU A 188 8.71 1.82 -13.06
CA GLU A 188 8.79 3.26 -12.79
C GLU A 188 8.75 3.53 -11.29
N TRP A 189 7.86 2.86 -10.55
CA TRP A 189 7.79 2.92 -9.10
C TRP A 189 9.13 2.53 -8.45
N HIS A 190 9.67 1.36 -8.79
CA HIS A 190 10.97 0.88 -8.33
C HIS A 190 12.10 1.88 -8.61
N THR A 191 12.22 2.37 -9.84
CA THR A 191 13.31 3.30 -10.23
C THR A 191 13.26 4.59 -9.43
N GLN A 192 12.08 5.15 -9.17
CA GLN A 192 11.97 6.38 -8.37
C GLN A 192 12.34 6.12 -6.90
N ILE A 193 11.90 5.01 -6.30
CA ILE A 193 12.29 4.67 -4.92
C ILE A 193 13.81 4.46 -4.82
N GLN A 194 14.39 3.69 -5.73
CA GLN A 194 15.82 3.36 -5.71
C GLN A 194 16.70 4.60 -5.85
N ALA A 195 16.29 5.56 -6.69
CA ALA A 195 17.04 6.79 -6.93
C ALA A 195 16.93 7.80 -5.78
N TYR A 196 15.96 7.64 -4.89
CA TYR A 196 15.68 8.59 -3.83
C TYR A 196 16.42 8.25 -2.54
N ASP A 197 17.37 9.10 -2.17
CA ASP A 197 17.96 9.10 -0.84
C ASP A 197 17.12 10.02 0.05
N THR A 198 16.36 9.44 0.98
CA THR A 198 15.62 10.25 1.98
C THR A 198 16.62 11.10 2.77
N PRO A 199 16.23 12.27 3.34
CA PRO A 199 17.10 13.03 4.23
C PRO A 199 17.64 12.19 5.40
N LEU A 200 16.83 11.25 5.91
CA LEU A 200 17.24 10.29 6.93
C LEU A 200 18.28 9.29 6.40
N GLY A 201 18.10 8.80 5.16
CA GLY A 201 19.05 7.92 4.46
C GLY A 201 20.39 8.61 4.21
N ALA A 202 20.37 9.88 3.78
CA ALA A 202 21.57 10.69 3.60
C ALA A 202 22.30 10.93 4.93
N ALA A 203 21.56 11.26 6.00
CA ALA A 203 22.12 11.42 7.34
C ALA A 203 22.73 10.11 7.87
N LEU A 204 22.05 8.98 7.66
CA LEU A 204 22.53 7.66 8.06
C LEU A 204 23.78 7.26 7.27
N ARG A 205 23.80 7.50 5.95
CA ARG A 205 24.99 7.27 5.11
C ARG A 205 26.17 8.10 5.58
N GLN A 206 25.95 9.36 5.91
CA GLN A 206 26.99 10.21 6.48
C GLN A 206 27.48 9.68 7.83
N ALA A 207 26.58 9.17 8.68
CA ALA A 207 26.97 8.54 9.93
C ALA A 207 27.81 7.28 9.69
N PHE A 208 27.45 6.43 8.73
CA PHE A 208 28.22 5.24 8.36
C PHE A 208 29.63 5.59 7.85
N HIS A 209 29.74 6.58 6.96
CA HIS A 209 31.04 7.08 6.52
C HIS A 209 31.90 7.59 7.70
N ARG A 210 31.30 8.35 8.62
CA ARG A 210 32.02 8.85 9.81
C ARG A 210 32.50 7.73 10.74
N GLN A 211 31.81 6.59 10.74
CA GLN A 211 32.18 5.40 11.52
C GLN A 211 33.07 4.41 10.75
N GLY A 212 33.44 4.71 9.49
CA GLY A 212 34.24 3.81 8.65
C GLY A 212 33.52 2.53 8.24
N LEU A 213 32.17 2.54 8.25
CA LEU A 213 31.33 1.42 7.82
C LEU A 213 31.01 1.46 6.32
N LEU A 214 31.35 2.58 5.65
CA LEU A 214 31.23 2.84 4.21
C LEU A 214 32.39 3.69 3.71
#